data_AF-A0A183EG30-F1
#
_entry.id   AF-A0A183EG30-F1
#
_cell.length_a   1.000
_cell.length_b   1.000
_cell.length_c   1.000
_cell.angle_alpha   90.00
_cell.angle_beta   90.00
_cell.angle_gamma   90.00
#
_symmetry.space_group_name_H-M   'P 1'
#
loop_
_entity.id
_entity.type
_entity.pdbx_description
1 polymer ?
#
loop_
_entity_poly.entity_id
_entity_poly.type
_entity_poly.pdbx_seq_one_letter_code
_entity_poly.pdbx_strand_id
1 'polypeptide(L)'
;MTDAGCNPKAYPIADIALSQKLLNLANEAQNYKQLRKGANEATKTLNRGHAQLIIMAADAEPLEILLHLPLLCEDKNVPYVFVRSKAALGRACGVSRPVIAASIIEDEGSQLKSQIQKIK
;
A
#
# COMPACT_ATOMS: atom_id res chain seq x y z
N MET A 1 2.97 20.28 13.45
CA MET A 1 1.94 20.16 12.41
C MET A 1 1.06 18.99 12.81
N THR A 2 0.00 19.27 13.54
CA THR A 2 -0.87 18.27 14.18
C THR A 2 -1.68 17.53 13.12
N ASP A 3 -1.58 16.20 13.16
CA ASP A 3 -2.28 15.22 12.33
C ASP A 3 -3.80 15.20 12.65
N ALA A 4 -4.50 16.28 12.32
CA ALA A 4 -5.93 16.41 12.56
C ALA A 4 -6.70 15.67 11.45
N GLY A 5 -7.05 14.39 11.69
CA GLY A 5 -8.01 13.64 10.87
C GLY A 5 -7.65 12.20 10.56
N CYS A 6 -6.48 11.70 10.97
CA CYS A 6 -6.11 10.31 10.75
C CYS A 6 -6.45 9.44 11.98
N ASN A 7 -7.03 8.26 11.74
CA ASN A 7 -7.42 7.34 12.80
C ASN A 7 -6.18 6.84 13.56
N PRO A 8 -6.16 6.87 14.91
CA PRO A 8 -5.00 6.44 15.71
C PRO A 8 -4.55 4.99 15.45
N LYS A 9 -5.44 4.12 14.94
CA LYS A 9 -5.11 2.73 14.62
C LYS A 9 -4.32 2.58 13.31
N ALA A 10 -4.27 3.62 12.46
CA ALA A 10 -3.49 3.61 11.25
C ALA A 10 -2.04 3.99 11.58
N TYR A 11 -1.16 2.98 11.72
CA TYR A 11 0.26 3.17 11.98
C TYR A 11 1.07 2.08 11.26
N PRO A 12 2.20 2.40 10.61
CA PRO A 12 2.83 3.72 10.47
C PRO A 12 2.22 4.56 9.32
N ILE A 13 2.06 5.87 9.54
CA ILE A 13 1.59 6.81 8.51
C ILE A 13 2.78 7.44 7.80
N ALA A 14 2.76 7.44 6.46
CA ALA A 14 3.75 8.12 5.65
C ALA A 14 3.64 9.65 5.79
N ASP A 15 4.80 10.32 5.86
CA ASP A 15 4.86 11.76 5.70
C ASP A 15 4.40 12.17 4.29
N ILE A 16 4.27 13.48 4.04
CA ILE A 16 3.73 13.98 2.76
C ILE A 16 4.67 13.61 1.60
N ALA A 17 5.99 13.68 1.81
CA ALA A 17 6.99 13.40 0.79
C ALA A 17 7.05 11.90 0.43
N LEU A 18 7.05 11.02 1.44
CA LEU A 18 6.99 9.57 1.26
C LEU A 18 5.65 9.14 0.67
N SER A 19 4.54 9.74 1.10
CA SER A 19 3.22 9.47 0.50
C SER A 19 3.21 9.71 -1.00
N GLN A 20 3.79 10.82 -1.47
CA GLN A 20 3.90 11.10 -2.91
C GLN A 20 4.79 10.08 -3.63
N LYS A 21 5.94 9.71 -3.04
CA LYS A 21 6.81 8.66 -3.59
C LYS A 21 6.10 7.31 -3.70
N LEU A 22 5.35 6.92 -2.67
CA LEU A 22 4.57 5.68 -2.63
C LEU A 22 3.46 5.66 -3.68
N LEU A 23 2.76 6.78 -3.87
CA LEU A 23 1.70 6.89 -4.88
C LEU A 23 2.28 6.84 -6.31
N ASN A 24 3.43 7.49 -6.55
CA ASN A 24 4.12 7.40 -7.83
C ASN A 24 4.60 5.96 -8.10
N LEU A 25 5.21 5.31 -7.11
CA LEU A 25 5.61 3.91 -7.20
C LEU A 25 4.40 2.99 -7.51
N ALA A 26 3.27 3.20 -6.85
CA ALA A 26 2.05 2.44 -7.12
C ALA A 26 1.54 2.65 -8.55
N ASN A 27 1.68 3.87 -9.09
CA ASN A 27 1.34 4.15 -10.48
C ASN A 27 2.27 3.44 -11.48
N GLU A 28 3.58 3.49 -11.23
CA GLU A 28 4.55 2.76 -12.04
C GLU A 28 4.28 1.25 -11.97
N ALA A 29 4.09 0.70 -10.78
CA ALA A 29 3.77 -0.72 -10.57
C ALA A 29 2.48 -1.14 -11.29
N GLN A 30 1.48 -0.24 -11.36
CA GLN A 30 0.27 -0.48 -12.13
C GLN A 30 0.56 -0.61 -13.64
N ASN A 31 1.44 0.23 -14.19
CA ASN A 31 1.81 0.19 -15.61
C ASN A 31 2.59 -1.09 -15.96
N TYR A 32 3.43 -1.58 -15.04
CA TYR A 32 4.13 -2.86 -15.18
C TYR A 32 3.28 -4.08 -14.81
N LYS A 33 1.99 -3.91 -14.48
CA LYS A 33 1.07 -4.98 -14.03
C LYS A 33 1.55 -5.72 -12.77
N GLN A 34 2.38 -5.07 -11.95
CA GLN A 34 2.93 -5.57 -10.69
C GLN A 34 2.15 -5.06 -9.46
N LEU A 35 0.91 -4.60 -9.66
CA LEU A 35 0.06 -4.08 -8.61
C LEU A 35 -1.21 -4.92 -8.47
N ARG A 36 -1.51 -5.33 -7.24
CA ARG A 36 -2.79 -5.93 -6.85
C ARG A 36 -3.56 -4.96 -5.97
N LYS A 37 -4.86 -4.84 -6.20
CA LYS A 37 -5.71 -3.77 -5.65
C LYS A 37 -6.79 -4.38 -4.75
N GLY A 38 -7.01 -3.77 -3.60
CA GLY A 38 -8.01 -4.19 -2.62
C GLY A 38 -7.45 -5.11 -1.54
N ALA A 39 -8.15 -5.13 -0.40
CA ALA A 39 -7.73 -5.85 0.80
C ALA A 39 -7.63 -7.37 0.57
N ASN A 40 -8.60 -7.97 -0.12
CA ASN A 40 -8.60 -9.41 -0.39
C ASN A 40 -7.41 -9.85 -1.26
N GLU A 41 -7.05 -9.04 -2.26
CA GLU A 41 -5.92 -9.34 -3.13
C GLU A 41 -4.58 -9.10 -2.41
N ALA A 42 -4.50 -8.10 -1.53
CA ALA A 42 -3.36 -7.93 -0.63
C ALA A 42 -3.17 -9.15 0.30
N THR A 43 -4.25 -9.67 0.91
CA THR A 43 -4.19 -10.90 1.70
C THR A 43 -3.71 -12.10 0.89
N LYS A 44 -4.20 -12.28 -0.35
CA LYS A 44 -3.78 -13.39 -1.23
C LYS A 44 -2.29 -13.32 -1.57
N THR A 45 -1.78 -12.13 -1.89
CA THR A 45 -0.37 -11.93 -2.26
C THR A 45 0.57 -12.12 -1.08
N LEU A 46 0.18 -11.67 0.12
CA LEU A 46 0.89 -11.95 1.37
C LEU A 46 0.94 -13.46 1.68
N ASN A 47 -0.19 -14.15 1.59
CA ASN A 47 -0.24 -15.59 1.86
C ASN A 47 0.58 -16.43 0.87
N ARG A 48 0.68 -15.96 -0.39
CA ARG A 48 1.51 -16.60 -1.43
C ARG A 48 2.99 -16.21 -1.36
N GLY A 49 3.37 -15.23 -0.53
CA GLY A 49 4.76 -14.78 -0.42
C GLY A 49 5.26 -13.97 -1.63
N HIS A 50 4.36 -13.38 -2.42
CA HIS A 50 4.73 -12.55 -3.57
C HIS A 50 4.71 -11.06 -3.28
N ALA A 51 4.12 -10.64 -2.15
CA ALA A 51 4.02 -9.24 -1.78
C ALA A 51 5.38 -8.69 -1.32
N GLN A 52 5.82 -7.56 -1.91
CA GLN A 52 7.03 -6.85 -1.47
C GLN A 52 6.72 -5.64 -0.60
N LEU A 53 5.60 -4.98 -0.83
CA LEU A 53 5.18 -3.78 -0.11
C LEU A 53 3.66 -3.69 -0.10
N ILE A 54 3.09 -3.39 1.05
CA ILE A 54 1.65 -3.14 1.21
C ILE A 54 1.39 -1.66 1.51
N ILE A 55 0.51 -1.04 0.73
CA ILE A 55 0.09 0.35 0.90
C ILE A 55 -1.38 0.34 1.32
N MET A 56 -1.71 0.94 2.46
CA MET A 56 -3.06 1.01 3.02
C MET A 56 -3.55 2.45 3.13
N ALA A 57 -4.85 2.68 3.09
CA ALA A 57 -5.42 4.00 3.27
C ALA A 57 -5.92 4.22 4.71
N ALA A 58 -5.51 5.33 5.33
CA ALA A 58 -5.88 5.68 6.70
C ALA A 58 -7.31 6.26 6.83
N ASP A 59 -7.89 6.77 5.75
CA ASP A 59 -9.27 7.29 5.65
C ASP A 59 -10.27 6.23 5.19
N ALA A 60 -9.91 4.94 5.30
CA ALA A 60 -10.83 3.83 5.12
C ALA A 60 -11.91 3.88 6.19
N GLU A 61 -13.17 3.69 5.78
CA GLU A 61 -14.32 3.74 6.67
C GLU A 61 -15.23 2.55 6.32
N PRO A 62 -15.36 1.56 7.22
CA PRO A 62 -14.64 1.39 8.50
C PRO A 62 -13.16 0.94 8.32
N LEU A 63 -12.27 1.40 9.21
CA LEU A 63 -10.83 1.06 9.17
C LEU A 63 -10.58 -0.41 9.53
N GLU A 64 -11.47 -1.00 10.33
CA GLU A 64 -11.43 -2.38 10.81
C GLU A 64 -11.29 -3.41 9.68
N ILE A 65 -11.72 -3.08 8.46
CA ILE A 65 -11.58 -3.92 7.26
C ILE A 65 -10.11 -4.14 6.87
N LEU A 66 -9.19 -3.28 7.31
CA LEU A 66 -7.76 -3.36 6.96
C LEU A 66 -6.87 -3.90 8.08
N LEU A 67 -7.36 -3.97 9.32
CA LEU A 67 -6.52 -4.23 10.50
C LEU A 67 -5.91 -5.64 10.54
N HIS A 68 -6.39 -6.58 9.72
CA HIS A 68 -5.76 -7.88 9.55
C HIS A 68 -4.50 -7.84 8.69
N LEU A 69 -4.32 -6.81 7.84
CA LEU A 69 -3.16 -6.71 6.94
C LEU A 69 -1.86 -6.41 7.70
N PRO A 70 -1.78 -5.44 8.63
CA PRO A 70 -0.57 -5.21 9.42
C PRO A 70 -0.07 -6.49 10.12
N LEU A 71 -0.97 -7.25 10.76
CA LEU A 71 -0.62 -8.49 11.44
C LEU A 71 -0.02 -9.53 10.48
N LEU A 72 -0.66 -9.72 9.31
CA LEU A 72 -0.13 -10.61 8.26
C LEU A 72 1.21 -10.12 7.68
N CYS A 73 1.41 -8.81 7.61
CA CYS A 73 2.65 -8.22 7.13
C CYS A 73 3.80 -8.47 8.10
N GLU A 74 3.57 -8.33 9.40
CA GLU A 74 4.55 -8.67 10.45
C GLU A 74 4.91 -10.15 10.42
N ASP A 75 3.93 -11.06 10.35
CA ASP A 75 4.15 -12.51 10.27
C ASP A 75 4.97 -12.93 9.04
N LYS A 76 4.79 -12.23 7.92
CA LYS A 76 5.47 -12.52 6.64
C LYS A 76 6.72 -11.67 6.41
N ASN A 77 7.07 -10.79 7.36
CA ASN A 77 8.16 -9.82 7.24
C ASN A 77 8.08 -8.97 5.95
N VAL A 78 6.88 -8.52 5.61
CA VAL A 78 6.60 -7.65 4.46
C VAL A 78 6.36 -6.22 4.98
N PRO A 79 7.08 -5.21 4.48
CA PRO A 79 6.85 -3.83 4.91
C PRO A 79 5.48 -3.34 4.49
N TYR A 80 4.87 -2.53 5.34
CA TYR A 80 3.57 -1.92 5.11
C TYR A 80 3.55 -0.47 5.57
N VAL A 81 2.68 0.33 4.96
CA VAL A 81 2.58 1.77 5.25
C VAL A 81 1.17 2.29 4.98
N PHE A 82 0.72 3.24 5.79
CA PHE A 82 -0.53 3.96 5.58
C PHE A 82 -0.30 5.28 4.84
N VAL A 83 -1.06 5.49 3.77
CA VAL A 83 -1.24 6.78 3.10
C VAL A 83 -2.54 7.42 3.55
N ARG A 84 -2.61 8.75 3.50
CA ARG A 84 -3.73 9.51 4.07
C ARG A 84 -5.05 9.36 3.32
N SER A 85 -5.02 9.11 2.01
CA SER A 85 -6.21 9.15 1.16
C SER A 85 -6.39 7.92 0.26
N LYS A 86 -7.52 7.22 0.42
CA LYS A 86 -7.99 6.12 -0.45
C LYS A 86 -8.32 6.59 -1.85
N ALA A 87 -8.72 7.85 -2.01
CA ALA A 87 -8.99 8.43 -3.33
C ALA A 87 -7.69 8.67 -4.10
N ALA A 88 -6.65 9.17 -3.43
CA ALA A 88 -5.33 9.32 -4.04
C ALA A 88 -4.71 7.97 -4.41
N LEU A 89 -4.83 6.98 -3.51
CA LEU A 89 -4.38 5.61 -3.79
C LEU A 89 -5.14 4.99 -4.97
N GLY A 90 -6.46 5.17 -5.07
CA GLY A 90 -7.24 4.71 -6.21
C GLY A 90 -6.77 5.27 -7.54
N ARG A 91 -6.54 6.58 -7.61
CA ARG A 91 -5.98 7.23 -8.81
C ARG A 91 -4.60 6.69 -9.17
N ALA A 92 -3.71 6.53 -8.18
CA ALA A 92 -2.39 5.93 -8.41
C ALA A 92 -2.50 4.50 -8.96
N CYS A 93 -3.45 3.71 -8.46
CA CYS A 93 -3.75 2.36 -8.94
C CYS A 93 -4.45 2.32 -10.33
N GLY A 94 -4.67 3.46 -10.98
CA GLY A 94 -5.32 3.56 -12.29
C GLY A 94 -6.82 3.23 -12.25
N VAL A 95 -7.51 3.47 -11.13
CA VAL A 95 -8.95 3.24 -10.98
C VAL A 95 -9.67 4.50 -10.53
N SER A 96 -10.90 4.70 -11.02
CA SER A 96 -11.75 5.83 -10.64
C SER A 96 -12.38 5.66 -9.25
N ARG A 97 -12.47 4.42 -8.77
CA ARG A 97 -13.02 4.10 -7.45
C ARG A 97 -11.93 4.19 -6.36
N PRO A 98 -12.29 4.58 -5.12
CA PRO A 98 -11.35 4.55 -4.01
C PRO A 98 -10.76 3.16 -3.78
N VAL A 99 -9.47 3.10 -3.44
CA VAL A 99 -8.77 1.87 -3.10
C VAL A 99 -8.24 2.00 -1.68
N ILE A 100 -8.56 1.01 -0.84
CA ILE A 100 -8.20 1.01 0.57
C ILE A 100 -6.90 0.26 0.88
N ALA A 101 -6.49 -0.64 -0.01
CA ALA A 101 -5.24 -1.39 0.09
C ALA A 101 -4.68 -1.70 -1.30
N ALA A 102 -3.37 -1.72 -1.44
CA ALA A 102 -2.69 -2.15 -2.63
C ALA A 102 -1.44 -2.95 -2.24
N SER A 103 -1.16 -4.03 -2.99
CA SER A 103 0.06 -4.82 -2.85
C SER A 103 0.89 -4.68 -4.11
N ILE A 104 2.16 -4.33 -3.92
CA ILE A 104 3.16 -4.41 -4.98
C ILE A 104 3.76 -5.81 -4.91
N ILE A 105 3.75 -6.52 -6.04
CA ILE A 105 4.30 -7.88 -6.13
C ILE A 105 5.74 -7.86 -6.64
N GLU A 106 6.52 -8.85 -6.23
CA GLU A 106 7.84 -9.10 -6.79
C GLU A 106 7.74 -9.56 -8.23
N ASP A 107 8.57 -9.00 -9.09
CA ASP A 107 9.01 -9.70 -10.29
C ASP A 107 10.47 -9.35 -10.61
N GLU A 108 11.26 -10.39 -10.87
CA GLU A 108 12.72 -10.35 -10.93
C GLU A 108 13.26 -9.50 -12.08
N GLY A 109 12.46 -9.31 -13.14
CA GLY A 109 12.83 -8.50 -14.30
C GLY A 109 12.50 -7.01 -14.19
N SER A 110 11.89 -6.57 -13.08
CA SER A 110 11.35 -5.22 -12.99
C SER A 110 12.36 -4.17 -12.56
N GLN A 111 12.33 -3.04 -13.26
CA GLN A 111 13.12 -1.84 -12.94
C GLN A 111 12.69 -1.20 -11.61
N LEU A 112 11.51 -1.56 -11.08
CA LEU A 112 10.99 -1.05 -9.81
C LEU A 112 11.67 -1.65 -8.58
N LYS A 113 12.39 -2.76 -8.72
CA LYS A 113 13.06 -3.44 -7.61
C LYS A 113 13.96 -2.49 -6.81
N SER A 114 14.71 -1.63 -7.51
CA SER A 114 15.61 -0.64 -6.91
C SER A 114 14.87 0.45 -6.13
N GLN A 115 13.69 0.85 -6.59
CA GLN A 115 12.86 1.85 -5.90
C GLN A 115 12.19 1.25 -4.67
N ILE A 116 11.66 0.03 -4.80
CA ILE A 116 11.02 -0.69 -3.70
C ILE A 116 12.03 -0.90 -2.57
N GLN A 117 13.26 -1.35 -2.88
CA GLN A 117 14.32 -1.53 -1.89
C GLN A 117 14.75 -0.25 -1.16
N LYS A 118 14.60 0.93 -1.78
CA LYS A 118 14.89 2.23 -1.12
C LYS A 118 13.78 2.69 -0.18
N ILE A 119 12.59 2.12 -0.32
CA ILE A 119 11.41 2.44 0.47
C ILE A 119 11.22 1.44 1.62
N LYS A 120 11.72 0.20 1.44
CA LYS A 120 11.91 -0.76 2.54
C LYS A 120 12.94 -0.23 3.54
#